data_AF-A0A5S3Z370-F1
#
_entry.id   AF-A0A5S3Z370-F1
#
_cell.length_a   1.000
_cell.length_b   1.000
_cell.length_c   1.000
_cell.angle_alpha   90.00
_cell.angle_beta   90.00
_cell.angle_gamma   90.00
#
_symmetry.space_group_name_H-M   'P 1'
#
loop_
_entity.id
_entity.type
_entity.pdbx_description
1 polymer ?
#
loop_
_entity_poly.entity_id
_entity_poly.type
_entity_poly.pdbx_seq_one_letter_code
_entity_poly.pdbx_strand_id
1 'polypeptide(L)'
;MKNSMLVFLVLLLAGCQATRFHNPEGVAQNQLAYIFKQPHKPFSSKPSAFINAVFDANGSLVMQFKPMQNAIQEAYLKPGEYKFILQCNYGGGATDAEIIAVVEVGKSYRYSCGITPEKVYIGARILHKSYAIFEEVEI
;
A
#
# COMPACT_ATOMS: atom_id res chain seq x y z
N MET A 1 49.36 5.10 12.38
CA MET A 1 48.02 4.89 12.99
C MET A 1 47.05 6.02 12.64
N LYS A 2 46.87 6.35 11.35
CA LYS A 2 46.00 7.47 10.91
C LYS A 2 45.02 7.11 9.79
N ASN A 3 45.14 5.92 9.20
CA ASN A 3 44.33 5.50 8.05
C ASN A 3 43.18 4.54 8.39
N SER A 4 43.06 4.08 9.64
CA SER A 4 41.99 3.13 10.02
C SER A 4 40.70 3.79 10.48
N MET A 5 40.69 5.12 10.68
CA MET A 5 39.50 5.83 11.18
C MET A 5 38.53 6.24 10.05
N LEU A 6 39.01 6.33 8.80
CA LEU A 6 38.15 6.69 7.66
C LEU A 6 37.24 5.55 7.19
N VAL A 7 37.65 4.30 7.39
CA VAL A 7 36.87 3.12 6.92
C VAL A 7 35.59 2.93 7.74
N PHE A 8 35.58 3.34 9.01
CA PHE A 8 34.40 3.23 9.88
C PHE A 8 33.33 4.31 9.59
N LEU A 9 33.74 5.48 9.05
CA LEU A 9 32.81 6.58 8.75
C LEU A 9 32.04 6.34 7.43
N VAL A 10 32.63 5.60 6.49
CA VAL A 10 31.97 5.24 5.21
C VAL A 10 30.88 4.18 5.41
N LEU A 11 31.00 3.31 6.42
CA LEU A 11 29.99 2.30 6.75
C LEU A 11 28.73 2.88 7.43
N LEU A 12 28.82 4.05 8.05
CA LEU A 12 27.68 4.72 8.69
C LEU A 12 26.77 5.46 7.69
N LEU A 13 27.23 5.68 6.45
CA LEU A 13 26.44 6.32 5.39
C LEU A 13 25.64 5.34 4.52
N ALA A 14 25.85 4.02 4.69
CA ALA A 14 25.07 2.98 4.01
C ALA A 14 23.76 2.63 4.74
N GLY A 15 23.43 3.37 5.80
CA GLY A 15 22.22 3.19 6.60
C GLY A 15 21.02 4.01 6.13
N CYS A 16 20.91 4.37 4.84
CA CYS A 16 19.60 4.73 4.30
C CYS A 16 18.75 3.46 4.29
N GLN A 17 18.02 3.20 5.37
CA GLN A 17 16.85 2.33 5.29
C GLN A 17 15.91 2.98 4.28
N ALA A 18 16.03 2.58 3.02
CA ALA A 18 15.03 2.85 2.02
C ALA A 18 13.71 2.37 2.63
N THR A 19 12.79 3.31 2.82
CA THR A 19 11.38 2.99 3.02
C THR A 19 11.05 1.89 2.02
N ARG A 20 10.48 0.78 2.51
CA ARG A 20 10.35 -0.47 1.76
C ARG A 20 9.25 -0.31 0.70
N PHE A 21 9.49 0.51 -0.32
CA PHE A 21 8.66 0.59 -1.51
C PHE A 21 8.86 -0.69 -2.32
N HIS A 22 7.77 -1.24 -2.84
CA HIS A 22 7.86 -2.27 -3.88
C HIS A 22 8.27 -1.60 -5.20
N ASN A 23 9.47 -1.89 -5.71
CA ASN A 23 9.92 -1.63 -7.09
C ASN A 23 10.56 -2.92 -7.61
N PRO A 24 9.82 -3.79 -8.31
CA PRO A 24 10.23 -5.17 -8.53
C PRO A 24 11.45 -5.37 -9.44
N GLU A 25 11.97 -4.35 -10.12
CA GLU A 25 12.96 -4.57 -11.19
C GLU A 25 14.03 -3.47 -11.35
N GLY A 26 14.17 -2.57 -10.37
CA GLY A 26 15.13 -1.45 -10.50
C GLY A 26 14.82 -0.51 -11.66
N VAL A 27 13.58 -0.55 -12.16
CA VAL A 27 13.06 0.33 -13.20
C VAL A 27 13.10 1.77 -12.68
N ALA A 28 13.46 2.71 -13.55
CA ALA A 28 13.53 4.11 -13.20
C ALA A 28 12.14 4.59 -12.75
N GLN A 29 12.06 5.34 -11.64
CA GLN A 29 10.77 5.74 -11.05
C GLN A 29 9.87 6.53 -11.99
N ASN A 30 10.45 7.28 -12.94
CA ASN A 30 9.70 8.01 -13.97
C ASN A 30 9.00 7.09 -15.00
N GLN A 31 9.30 5.79 -14.98
CA GLN A 31 8.64 4.77 -15.80
C GLN A 31 7.58 3.98 -15.01
N LEU A 32 7.33 4.34 -13.75
CA LEU A 32 6.42 3.67 -12.86
C LEU A 32 5.25 4.59 -12.49
N ALA A 33 4.11 3.98 -12.19
CA ALA A 33 3.03 4.62 -11.46
C ALA A 33 3.35 4.58 -9.97
N TYR A 34 2.99 5.64 -9.24
CA TYR A 34 3.14 5.71 -7.79
C TYR A 34 1.80 5.47 -7.11
N ILE A 35 1.72 4.46 -6.25
CA ILE A 35 0.50 4.10 -5.52
C ILE A 35 0.76 4.31 -4.04
N PHE A 36 -0.10 5.04 -3.35
CA PHE A 36 0.11 5.34 -1.94
C PHE A 36 -1.18 5.45 -1.12
N LYS A 37 -1.05 5.18 0.18
CA LYS A 37 -2.15 5.22 1.13
C LYS A 37 -2.59 6.67 1.38
N GLN A 38 -3.90 6.92 1.35
CA GLN A 38 -4.47 8.15 1.90
C GLN A 38 -4.13 8.27 3.40
N PRO A 39 -3.53 9.38 3.86
CA PRO A 39 -3.27 9.59 5.28
C PRO A 39 -4.53 9.38 6.12
N HIS A 40 -4.42 8.52 7.13
CA HIS A 40 -5.53 8.20 8.02
C HIS A 40 -5.37 9.01 9.32
N LYS A 41 -6.41 9.76 9.68
CA LYS A 41 -6.43 10.49 10.95
C LYS A 41 -6.78 9.53 12.09
N PRO A 42 -6.04 9.57 13.22
CA PRO A 42 -6.48 8.92 14.44
C PRO A 42 -7.93 9.31 14.76
N PHE A 43 -8.73 8.36 15.23
CA PHE A 43 -10.16 8.54 15.58
C PHE A 43 -11.10 8.92 14.42
N SER A 44 -10.66 8.78 13.17
CA SER A 44 -11.58 8.89 12.04
C SER A 44 -12.65 7.78 12.07
N SER A 45 -13.88 8.13 11.71
CA SER A 45 -14.95 7.16 11.44
C SER A 45 -14.72 6.38 10.14
N LYS A 46 -13.79 6.84 9.28
CA LYS A 46 -13.39 6.11 8.08
C LYS A 46 -12.40 5.01 8.44
N PRO A 47 -12.51 3.82 7.82
CA PRO A 47 -11.56 2.75 8.02
C PRO A 47 -10.17 3.16 7.51
N SER A 48 -9.14 2.66 8.18
CA SER A 48 -7.80 2.73 7.63
C SER A 48 -7.64 1.66 6.55
N ALA A 49 -6.88 1.96 5.48
CA ALA A 49 -6.66 1.03 4.38
C ALA A 49 -5.20 0.53 4.37
N PHE A 50 -4.99 -0.71 3.97
CA PHE A 50 -3.68 -1.27 3.64
C PHE A 50 -3.81 -2.21 2.44
N ILE A 51 -2.79 -2.29 1.60
CA ILE A 51 -2.76 -3.28 0.51
C ILE A 51 -2.47 -4.65 1.13
N ASN A 52 -3.41 -5.59 0.98
CA ASN A 52 -3.24 -6.99 1.39
C ASN A 52 -2.58 -7.81 0.26
N ALA A 53 -3.00 -7.61 -0.98
CA ALA A 53 -2.40 -8.23 -2.16
C ALA A 53 -2.64 -7.40 -3.42
N VAL A 54 -1.77 -7.57 -4.43
CA VAL A 54 -1.97 -7.05 -5.79
C VAL A 54 -1.66 -8.15 -6.77
N PHE A 55 -2.53 -8.29 -7.78
CA PHE A 55 -2.38 -9.21 -8.88
C PHE A 55 -2.31 -8.43 -10.20
N ASP A 56 -1.54 -8.91 -11.16
CA ASP A 56 -1.55 -8.37 -12.52
C ASP A 56 -2.80 -8.80 -13.31
N ALA A 57 -2.94 -8.30 -14.53
CA ALA A 57 -4.03 -8.64 -15.45
C ALA A 57 -4.18 -10.15 -15.74
N ASN A 58 -3.10 -10.93 -15.59
CA ASN A 58 -3.12 -12.38 -15.78
C ASN A 58 -3.48 -13.13 -14.50
N GLY A 59 -3.72 -12.43 -13.38
CA GLY A 59 -3.98 -13.01 -12.07
C GLY A 59 -2.73 -13.47 -11.33
N SER A 60 -1.53 -13.11 -11.80
CA SER A 60 -0.27 -13.45 -11.12
C SER A 60 -0.05 -12.53 -9.92
N LEU A 61 0.42 -13.08 -8.81
CA LEU A 61 0.69 -12.30 -7.60
C LEU A 61 1.91 -11.39 -7.80
N VAL A 62 1.71 -10.08 -7.68
CA VAL A 62 2.76 -9.06 -7.80
C VAL A 62 3.33 -8.71 -6.43
N MET A 63 2.46 -8.53 -5.45
CA MET A 63 2.83 -8.14 -4.08
C MET A 63 1.78 -8.61 -3.07
N GLN A 64 2.23 -8.92 -1.86
CA GLN A 64 1.37 -9.38 -0.76
C GLN A 64 1.90 -8.91 0.58
N PHE A 65 0.99 -8.47 1.45
CA PHE A 65 1.27 -8.23 2.85
C PHE A 65 1.65 -9.54 3.56
N LYS A 66 2.66 -9.49 4.42
CA LYS A 66 3.06 -10.61 5.26
C LYS A 66 2.91 -10.20 6.74
N PRO A 67 2.28 -11.02 7.61
CA PRO A 67 1.99 -10.65 9.00
C PRO A 67 3.18 -10.18 9.86
N MET A 68 4.41 -10.54 9.48
CA MET A 68 5.65 -10.14 10.16
C MET A 68 6.36 -8.95 9.50
N GLN A 69 5.73 -8.32 8.51
CA GLN A 69 6.26 -7.17 7.80
C GLN A 69 5.39 -5.95 8.08
N ASN A 70 5.97 -4.77 7.91
CA ASN A 70 5.19 -3.55 7.93
C ASN A 70 4.13 -3.60 6.83
N ALA A 71 2.96 -3.04 7.12
CA ALA A 71 1.92 -2.92 6.12
C ALA A 71 2.43 -2.13 4.91
N ILE A 72 1.98 -2.53 3.73
CA ILE A 72 2.32 -1.85 2.49
C ILE A 72 1.57 -0.51 2.48
N GLN A 73 2.32 0.59 2.55
CA GLN A 73 1.80 1.96 2.54
C GLN A 73 1.92 2.61 1.16
N GLU A 74 2.82 2.09 0.33
CA GLU A 74 3.25 2.68 -0.92
C GLU A 74 3.87 1.62 -1.84
N ALA A 75 3.70 1.79 -3.14
CA ALA A 75 4.19 0.90 -4.17
C ALA A 75 4.49 1.65 -5.46
N TYR A 76 5.48 1.19 -6.21
CA TYR A 76 5.71 1.59 -7.59
C TYR A 76 5.42 0.42 -8.50
N LEU A 77 4.50 0.61 -9.44
CA LEU A 77 4.07 -0.42 -10.38
C LEU A 77 4.35 0.02 -11.80
N LYS A 78 4.64 -0.94 -12.68
CA LYS A 78 4.67 -0.66 -14.12
C LYS A 78 3.27 -0.23 -14.59
N PRO A 79 3.16 0.53 -15.68
CA PRO A 79 1.85 0.79 -16.25
C PRO A 79 1.16 -0.52 -16.65
N GLY A 80 -0.14 -0.63 -16.36
CA GLY A 80 -0.90 -1.84 -16.62
C GLY A 80 -2.18 -1.94 -15.80
N GLU A 81 -2.95 -2.99 -16.06
CA GLU A 81 -4.14 -3.33 -15.28
C GLU A 81 -3.76 -4.22 -14.09
N TYR A 82 -4.30 -3.89 -12.93
CA TYR A 82 -4.06 -4.60 -11.67
C TYR A 82 -5.34 -4.78 -10.88
N LYS A 83 -5.41 -5.90 -10.15
CA LYS A 83 -6.40 -6.13 -9.10
C LYS A 83 -5.74 -5.93 -7.74
N PHE A 84 -6.23 -4.94 -6.99
CA PHE A 84 -5.81 -4.67 -5.62
C PHE A 84 -6.83 -5.25 -4.63
N ILE A 85 -6.32 -5.96 -3.62
CA ILE A 85 -7.08 -6.39 -2.46
C ILE A 85 -6.67 -5.49 -1.30
N LEU A 86 -7.57 -4.60 -0.87
CA LEU A 86 -7.36 -3.69 0.24
C LEU A 86 -8.00 -4.25 1.51
N GLN A 87 -7.24 -4.32 2.58
CA GLN A 87 -7.80 -4.56 3.91
C GLN A 87 -8.25 -3.23 4.51
N CYS A 88 -9.54 -3.15 4.81
CA CYS A 88 -10.22 -2.02 5.43
C CYS A 88 -10.41 -2.29 6.92
N ASN A 89 -9.61 -1.61 7.75
CA ASN A 89 -9.57 -1.79 9.20
C ASN A 89 -10.37 -0.70 9.92
N TYR A 90 -11.33 -1.09 10.74
CA TYR A 90 -12.11 -0.22 11.62
C TYR A 90 -12.09 -0.78 13.05
N GLY A 91 -12.43 0.03 14.06
CA GLY A 91 -12.21 -0.30 15.48
C GLY A 91 -12.84 -1.62 16.00
N GLY A 92 -13.74 -2.26 15.24
CA GLY A 92 -14.38 -3.53 15.57
C GLY A 92 -13.97 -4.74 14.72
N GLY A 93 -13.16 -4.55 13.67
CA GLY A 93 -12.81 -5.62 12.74
C GLY A 93 -12.15 -5.15 11.44
N ALA A 94 -11.94 -6.10 10.54
CA ALA A 94 -11.34 -5.89 9.24
C ALA A 94 -12.20 -6.55 8.16
N THR A 95 -12.31 -5.92 7.00
CA THR A 95 -12.92 -6.50 5.80
C THR A 95 -12.03 -6.23 4.60
N ASP A 96 -12.04 -7.13 3.64
CA ASP A 96 -11.32 -6.92 2.38
C ASP A 96 -12.26 -6.27 1.35
N ALA A 97 -11.71 -5.36 0.56
CA ALA A 97 -12.36 -4.74 -0.58
C ALA A 97 -11.46 -4.86 -1.81
N GLU A 98 -12.06 -5.15 -2.95
CA GLU A 98 -11.37 -5.32 -4.22
C GLU A 98 -11.52 -4.08 -5.09
N ILE A 99 -10.47 -3.75 -5.86
CA ILE A 99 -10.54 -2.82 -6.97
C ILE A 99 -9.68 -3.30 -8.14
N ILE A 100 -10.23 -3.19 -9.34
CA ILE A 100 -9.50 -3.37 -10.61
C ILE A 100 -9.22 -1.97 -11.14
N ALA A 101 -7.95 -1.65 -11.38
CA ALA A 101 -7.54 -0.35 -11.86
C ALA A 101 -6.42 -0.47 -12.90
N VAL A 102 -6.49 0.39 -13.91
CA VAL A 102 -5.37 0.65 -14.82
C VAL A 102 -4.54 1.77 -14.23
N VAL A 103 -3.24 1.54 -14.07
CA VAL A 103 -2.28 2.56 -13.65
C VAL A 103 -1.40 2.98 -14.81
N GLU A 104 -1.16 4.28 -14.95
CA GLU A 104 -0.39 4.85 -16.05
C GLU A 104 0.99 5.34 -15.60
N VAL A 105 1.91 5.40 -16.55
CA VAL A 105 3.29 5.83 -16.31
C VAL A 105 3.34 7.27 -15.78
N GLY A 106 4.12 7.49 -14.72
CA GLY A 106 4.31 8.82 -14.12
C GLY A 106 3.07 9.38 -13.40
N LYS A 107 1.98 8.62 -13.33
CA LYS A 107 0.78 9.00 -12.57
C LYS A 107 0.87 8.56 -11.12
N SER A 108 0.17 9.28 -10.26
CA SER A 108 0.06 8.96 -8.85
C SER A 108 -1.37 8.60 -8.50
N TYR A 109 -1.53 7.53 -7.73
CA TYR A 109 -2.82 7.01 -7.31
C TYR A 109 -2.87 6.86 -5.80
N ARG A 110 -3.99 7.28 -5.24
CA ARG A 110 -4.22 7.27 -3.82
C ARG A 110 -5.32 6.29 -3.48
N TYR A 111 -5.03 5.37 -2.56
CA TYR A 111 -6.00 4.39 -2.10
C TYR A 111 -6.52 4.68 -0.71
N SER A 112 -7.81 4.40 -0.49
CA SER A 112 -8.45 4.43 0.81
C SER A 112 -9.62 3.45 0.86
N CYS A 113 -10.28 3.36 2.02
CA CYS A 113 -11.47 2.55 2.19
C CYS A 113 -12.63 3.43 2.66
N GLY A 114 -13.83 3.12 2.15
CA GLY A 114 -15.09 3.61 2.67
C GLY A 114 -15.85 2.54 3.43
N ILE A 115 -16.95 2.94 4.07
CA ILE A 115 -17.92 2.04 4.72
C ILE A 115 -19.26 2.24 4.02
N THR A 116 -19.90 1.12 3.67
CA THR A 116 -21.28 1.13 3.20
C THR A 116 -22.26 1.25 4.40
N PRO A 117 -23.51 1.69 4.17
CA PRO A 117 -24.54 1.66 5.21
C PRO A 117 -24.90 0.24 5.68
N GLU A 118 -24.54 -0.78 4.89
CA GLU A 118 -24.83 -2.20 5.18
C GLU A 118 -24.11 -2.66 6.46
N LYS A 119 -24.86 -3.34 7.32
CA LYS A 119 -24.37 -3.90 8.58
C LYS A 119 -24.50 -5.41 8.54
N VAL A 120 -23.43 -6.09 8.93
CA VAL A 120 -23.42 -7.54 9.12
C VAL A 120 -23.34 -7.80 10.63
N TYR A 121 -24.26 -8.61 11.13
CA TYR A 121 -24.33 -8.96 12.54
C TYR A 121 -23.77 -10.36 12.73
N ILE A 122 -22.64 -10.46 13.42
CA ILE A 122 -22.00 -11.75 13.75
C ILE A 122 -21.91 -11.86 15.28
N GLY A 123 -22.84 -12.63 15.86
CA GLY A 123 -23.02 -12.66 17.31
C GLY A 123 -23.34 -11.28 17.87
N ALA A 124 -22.54 -10.82 18.84
CA ALA A 124 -22.66 -9.49 19.43
C ALA A 124 -21.87 -8.38 18.69
N ARG A 125 -21.28 -8.68 17.52
CA ARG A 125 -20.47 -7.72 16.76
C ARG A 125 -21.23 -7.19 15.55
N ILE A 126 -21.09 -5.88 15.32
CA ILE A 126 -21.51 -5.22 14.09
C ILE A 126 -20.26 -5.06 13.21
N LEU A 127 -20.26 -5.73 12.08
CA LEU A 127 -19.27 -5.52 11.02
C LEU A 127 -19.86 -4.61 9.96
N HIS A 128 -19.04 -3.70 9.48
CA HIS A 128 -19.35 -2.84 8.36
C HIS A 128 -18.76 -3.44 7.09
N LYS A 129 -19.57 -3.49 6.04
CA LYS A 129 -19.05 -3.79 4.71
C LYS A 129 -18.34 -2.56 4.17
N SER A 130 -17.13 -2.75 3.66
CA SER A 130 -16.28 -1.69 3.14
C SER A 130 -16.21 -1.74 1.61
N TYR A 131 -15.79 -0.61 1.03
CA TYR A 131 -15.47 -0.53 -0.39
C TYR A 131 -14.11 0.16 -0.57
N ALA A 132 -13.40 -0.21 -1.62
CA ALA A 132 -12.14 0.41 -1.99
C ALA A 132 -12.38 1.72 -2.73
N ILE A 133 -11.52 2.70 -2.48
CA ILE A 133 -11.44 3.97 -3.21
C ILE A 133 -10.03 4.04 -3.79
N PHE A 134 -9.92 4.31 -5.08
CA PHE A 134 -8.65 4.44 -5.78
C PHE A 134 -8.76 5.59 -6.77
N GLU A 135 -8.00 6.65 -6.55
CA GLU A 135 -8.14 7.93 -7.26
C GLU A 135 -6.79 8.33 -7.84
N GLU A 136 -6.75 8.75 -9.11
CA GLU A 136 -5.61 9.49 -9.65
C GLU A 136 -5.53 10.85 -8.95
N VAL A 137 -4.31 11.26 -8.60
CA VAL A 137 -4.04 12.51 -7.90
C VAL A 137 -2.78 13.18 -8.45
N GLU A 138 -2.76 14.50 -8.42
CA GLU A 138 -1.54 15.29 -8.61
C GLU A 138 -0.84 15.46 -7.25
N ILE A 139 0.49 15.26 -7.23
CA ILE A 139 1.34 15.37 -6.03
C ILE A 139 2.52 16.28 -6.26
#